data_AF-A0A441TWG6-F1
#
_entry.id   AF-A0A441TWG6-F1
#
_cell.length_a   1.000
_cell.length_b   1.000
_cell.length_c   1.000
_cell.angle_alpha   90.00
_cell.angle_beta   90.00
_cell.angle_gamma   90.00
#
_symmetry.space_group_name_H-M   'P 1'
#
loop_
_entity.id
_entity.type
_entity.pdbx_description
1 polymer ?
#
loop_
_entity_poly.entity_id
_entity_poly.type
_entity_poly.pdbx_seq_one_letter_code
_entity_poly.pdbx_strand_id
1 'polypeptide(L)'
;MPSSETGSPTLGPSMIWRNWVSNQVCRVKHFEMPSSDHDVCSTIKAAASNDLRVRVVGTGHSYTPIVPTDGVLISAERLSGIENIDPTNGSVTLRGGT
;
A
#
# COMPACT_ATOMS: atom_id res chain seq x y z
N MET A 1 1.48 8.70 35.36
CA MET A 1 1.15 7.99 34.10
C MET A 1 1.23 9.02 32.98
N PRO A 2 2.22 9.02 32.09
CA PRO A 2 2.19 9.90 30.94
C PRO A 2 1.25 9.29 29.88
N SER A 3 0.24 10.07 29.50
CA SER A 3 -0.67 9.81 28.40
C SER A 3 0.11 9.66 27.09
N SER A 4 -0.08 8.57 26.36
CA SER A 4 0.47 8.40 25.02
C SER A 4 -0.46 9.10 24.03
N GLU A 5 0.00 10.23 23.50
CA GLU A 5 -0.63 10.92 22.37
C GLU A 5 -0.72 9.99 21.16
N THR A 6 -1.93 9.67 20.73
CA THR A 6 -2.19 9.06 19.42
C THR A 6 -1.84 10.10 18.35
N GLY A 7 -0.57 10.12 17.93
CA GLY A 7 -0.18 10.87 16.75
C GLY A 7 -0.99 10.35 15.56
N SER A 8 -1.77 11.22 14.93
CA SER A 8 -2.43 10.92 13.66
C SER A 8 -1.39 10.35 12.70
N PRO A 9 -1.67 9.25 11.99
CA PRO A 9 -0.74 8.72 11.00
C PRO A 9 -0.48 9.79 9.95
N THR A 10 0.71 10.37 9.98
CA THR A 10 1.16 11.33 8.97
C THR A 10 1.37 10.55 7.68
N LEU A 11 0.53 10.79 6.70
CA LEU A 11 0.70 10.21 5.37
C LEU A 11 2.07 10.63 4.79
N GLY A 12 2.71 9.70 4.09
CA GLY A 12 4.05 9.82 3.52
C GLY A 12 4.18 10.92 2.46
N PRO A 13 5.39 11.14 1.94
CA PRO A 13 5.65 12.25 1.03
C PRO A 13 4.97 12.05 -0.33
N SER A 14 4.77 13.16 -1.04
CA SER A 14 4.38 13.12 -2.46
C SER A 14 5.56 12.65 -3.32
N MET A 15 5.28 11.91 -4.39
CA MET A 15 6.31 11.54 -5.37
C MET A 15 5.74 11.42 -6.78
N ILE A 16 6.63 11.35 -7.77
CA ILE A 16 6.27 10.92 -9.13
C ILE A 16 6.49 9.42 -9.20
N TRP A 17 5.41 8.67 -9.38
CA TRP A 17 5.47 7.23 -9.64
C TRP A 17 5.49 6.99 -11.15
N ARG A 18 6.25 5.99 -11.57
CA ARG A 18 6.35 5.52 -12.94
C ARG A 18 6.39 4.01 -12.94
N ASN A 19 5.65 3.39 -13.84
CA ASN A 19 5.69 1.94 -14.02
C ASN A 19 6.99 1.48 -14.71
N TRP A 20 7.28 0.19 -14.68
CA TRP A 20 8.56 -0.34 -15.17
C TRP A 20 8.84 -0.02 -16.65
N VAL A 21 7.82 -0.18 -17.51
CA VAL A 21 7.92 0.15 -18.95
C VAL A 21 7.80 1.65 -19.25
N SER A 22 7.67 2.50 -18.23
CA SER A 22 7.62 3.96 -18.33
C SER A 22 6.44 4.58 -19.09
N ASN A 23 5.42 3.80 -19.46
CA ASN A 23 4.23 4.32 -20.16
C ASN A 23 3.12 4.83 -19.23
N GLN A 24 3.19 4.51 -17.93
CA GLN A 24 2.28 5.03 -16.90
C GLN A 24 3.07 5.92 -15.94
N VAL A 25 2.58 7.14 -15.71
CA VAL A 25 3.17 8.11 -14.77
C VAL A 25 2.05 8.78 -14.00
N CYS A 26 2.23 8.97 -12.69
CA CYS A 26 1.33 9.81 -11.89
C CYS A 26 2.10 10.56 -10.81
N ARG A 27 1.53 11.69 -10.37
CA ARG A 27 2.00 12.41 -9.19
C ARG A 27 1.09 12.03 -8.04
N VAL A 28 1.61 11.25 -7.10
CA VAL A 28 0.87 10.80 -5.91
C VAL A 28 1.04 11.84 -4.81
N LYS A 29 -0.04 12.13 -4.07
CA LYS A 29 0.00 13.02 -2.90
C LYS A 29 0.76 12.36 -1.75
N HIS A 30 0.56 11.05 -1.57
CA HIS A 30 1.22 10.29 -0.53
C HIS A 30 1.64 8.92 -1.06
N PHE A 31 2.90 8.55 -0.81
CA PHE A 31 3.42 7.23 -1.07
C PHE A 31 3.71 6.50 0.24
N GLU A 32 3.21 5.28 0.34
CA GLU A 32 3.20 4.50 1.58
C GLU A 32 3.82 3.12 1.36
N MET A 33 4.65 2.69 2.31
CA MET A 33 5.29 1.37 2.31
C MET A 33 5.00 0.65 3.63
N PRO A 34 3.72 0.27 3.89
CA PRO A 34 3.32 -0.39 5.12
C PRO A 34 4.00 -1.75 5.25
N SER A 35 4.28 -2.15 6.49
CA SER A 35 4.94 -3.43 6.80
C SER A 35 4.03 -4.42 7.52
N SER A 36 2.81 -4.00 7.85
CA SER A 36 1.82 -4.79 8.57
C SER A 36 0.39 -4.43 8.14
N ASP A 37 -0.56 -5.31 8.41
CA ASP A 37 -1.98 -5.05 8.16
C ASP A 37 -2.50 -3.86 8.97
N HIS A 38 -1.93 -3.64 10.15
CA HIS A 38 -2.24 -2.48 10.99
C HIS A 38 -1.84 -1.18 10.29
N ASP A 39 -0.64 -1.12 9.71
CA ASP A 39 -0.16 0.04 8.95
C ASP A 39 -1.08 0.30 7.75
N VAL A 40 -1.44 -0.75 7.00
CA VAL A 40 -2.37 -0.65 5.87
C VAL A 40 -3.72 -0.07 6.31
N CYS A 41 -4.29 -0.58 7.40
CA CYS A 41 -5.54 -0.09 7.94
C CYS A 41 -5.44 1.39 8.37
N SER A 42 -4.32 1.77 8.98
CA SER A 42 -4.04 3.13 9.41
C SER A 42 -3.97 4.09 8.22
N THR A 43 -3.22 3.71 7.17
CA THR A 43 -3.12 4.47 5.91
C THR A 43 -4.48 4.65 5.23
N ILE A 44 -5.29 3.59 5.15
CA ILE A 44 -6.61 3.67 4.51
C ILE A 44 -7.54 4.60 5.29
N LYS A 45 -7.54 4.52 6.63
CA LYS A 45 -8.33 5.42 7.48
C LYS A 45 -7.88 6.87 7.31
N ALA A 46 -6.58 7.13 7.27
CA ALA A 46 -6.03 8.45 7.03
C ALA A 46 -6.43 9.01 5.65
N ALA A 47 -6.35 8.19 4.61
CA ALA A 47 -6.76 8.56 3.26
C ALA A 47 -8.27 8.90 3.20
N ALA A 48 -9.12 8.07 3.82
CA ALA A 48 -10.56 8.29 3.88
C ALA A 48 -10.92 9.59 4.61
N SER A 49 -10.28 9.88 5.74
CA SER A 49 -10.47 11.15 6.48
C SER A 49 -10.06 12.39 5.69
N ASN A 50 -9.20 12.24 4.67
CA ASN A 50 -8.73 13.32 3.80
C ASN A 50 -9.38 13.30 2.41
N ASP A 51 -10.43 12.47 2.19
CA ASP A 51 -11.10 12.28 0.89
C ASP A 51 -10.14 11.93 -0.26
N LEU A 52 -9.12 11.11 0.04
CA LEU A 52 -8.12 10.69 -0.93
C LEU A 52 -8.39 9.29 -1.46
N ARG A 53 -8.29 9.15 -2.79
CA ARG A 53 -8.36 7.85 -3.45
C ARG A 53 -7.11 7.03 -3.13
N VAL A 54 -7.31 5.75 -2.84
CA VAL A 54 -6.21 4.80 -2.55
C VAL A 54 -6.04 3.86 -3.74
N ARG A 55 -4.79 3.67 -4.17
CA ARG A 55 -4.39 2.60 -5.10
C ARG A 55 -3.23 1.81 -4.50
N VAL A 56 -3.10 0.57 -4.94
CA VAL A 56 -2.03 -0.34 -4.53
C VAL A 56 -1.14 -0.64 -5.74
N VAL A 57 0.17 -0.69 -5.51
CA VAL A 57 1.17 -1.10 -6.49
C VAL A 57 1.99 -2.27 -5.95
N GLY A 58 2.16 -3.30 -6.77
CA GLY A 58 3.19 -4.32 -6.55
C GLY A 58 4.51 -3.88 -7.20
N THR A 59 5.04 -4.69 -8.10
CA THR A 59 6.30 -4.41 -8.82
C THR A 59 6.18 -3.40 -9.97
N GLY A 60 4.96 -2.94 -10.30
CA GLY A 60 4.76 -1.90 -11.32
C GLY A 60 4.91 -2.36 -12.77
N HIS A 61 4.70 -3.65 -13.08
CA HIS A 61 4.79 -4.19 -14.44
C HIS A 61 3.49 -4.08 -15.27
N SER A 62 2.40 -3.59 -14.68
CA SER A 62 1.15 -3.47 -15.43
C SER A 62 1.26 -2.44 -16.55
N TYR A 63 0.80 -2.83 -17.75
CA TYR A 63 0.59 -1.94 -18.88
C TYR A 63 -0.73 -1.16 -18.78
N THR A 64 -1.73 -1.72 -18.11
CA THR A 64 -3.04 -1.10 -17.95
C THR A 64 -3.01 -0.01 -16.87
N PRO A 65 -3.77 1.10 -17.03
CA PRO A 65 -3.75 2.23 -16.11
C PRO A 65 -4.58 1.95 -14.84
N ILE A 66 -4.24 0.87 -14.11
CA ILE A 66 -4.92 0.47 -12.87
C ILE A 66 -4.33 1.13 -11.62
N VAL A 67 -3.03 1.44 -11.68
CA VAL A 67 -2.24 2.01 -10.57
C VAL A 67 -2.30 3.54 -10.48
N PRO A 68 -2.28 4.32 -11.59
CA PRO A 68 -2.23 5.77 -11.52
C PRO A 68 -3.29 6.39 -10.61
N THR A 69 -2.85 7.26 -9.71
CA THR A 69 -3.70 8.02 -8.79
C THR A 69 -3.05 9.35 -8.45
N ASP A 70 -3.88 10.32 -8.09
CA ASP A 70 -3.54 11.62 -7.52
C ASP A 70 -3.68 11.65 -5.99
N GLY A 71 -4.09 10.54 -5.37
CA GLY A 71 -4.27 10.39 -3.92
C GLY A 71 -3.11 9.66 -3.26
N VAL A 72 -3.43 8.55 -2.60
CA VAL A 72 -2.49 7.71 -1.85
C VAL A 72 -2.12 6.48 -2.68
N LEU A 73 -0.83 6.20 -2.80
CA LEU A 73 -0.31 5.00 -3.43
C LEU A 73 0.40 4.14 -2.38
N ILE A 74 -0.09 2.91 -2.20
CA ILE A 74 0.45 1.93 -1.26
C ILE A 74 1.31 0.91 -2.02
N SER A 75 2.57 0.75 -1.64
CA SER A 75 3.42 -0.35 -2.11
C SER A 75 3.16 -1.61 -1.29
N ALA A 76 2.86 -2.71 -1.97
CA ALA A 76 2.70 -4.03 -1.36
C ALA A 76 4.04 -4.74 -1.09
N GLU A 77 5.17 -4.19 -1.52
CA GLU A 77 6.49 -4.87 -1.50
C GLU A 77 6.90 -5.41 -0.12
N ARG A 78 6.57 -4.68 0.95
CA ARG A 78 6.86 -5.07 2.34
C ARG A 78 5.82 -6.01 2.96
N LEU A 79 4.70 -6.23 2.29
CA LEU A 79 3.65 -7.16 2.68
C LEU A 79 3.89 -8.52 1.99
N SER A 80 5.11 -9.04 2.08
CA SER A 80 5.50 -10.32 1.47
C SER A 80 5.66 -11.40 2.55
N GLY A 81 5.43 -12.65 2.17
CA GLY A 81 5.61 -13.83 3.01
C GLY A 81 4.41 -14.79 3.01
N ILE A 82 4.72 -16.05 3.30
CA ILE A 82 3.72 -17.11 3.52
C ILE A 82 3.31 -17.08 4.99
N GLU A 83 2.00 -17.05 5.25
CA GLU A 83 1.44 -17.06 6.59
C GLU A 83 1.06 -18.45 7.06
N ASN A 84 0.57 -19.30 6.16
CA ASN A 84 0.19 -20.67 6.48
C ASN A 84 0.28 -21.58 5.27
N ILE A 85 0.65 -22.84 5.50
CA ILE A 85 0.60 -23.93 4.52
C ILE A 85 -0.24 -25.04 5.13
N ASP A 86 -1.37 -25.35 4.53
CA ASP A 86 -2.22 -26.46 4.92
C ASP A 86 -2.11 -27.58 3.87
N PRO A 87 -1.25 -28.59 4.11
CA PRO A 87 -1.08 -29.71 3.19
C PRO A 87 -2.25 -30.70 3.22
N THR A 88 -3.09 -30.67 4.26
CA THR A 88 -4.26 -31.54 4.37
C THR A 88 -5.37 -31.07 3.45
N ASN A 89 -5.60 -29.76 3.38
CA ASN A 89 -6.59 -29.15 2.48
C ASN A 89 -6.01 -28.66 1.15
N GLY A 90 -4.68 -28.68 0.98
CA GLY A 90 -4.02 -28.23 -0.25
C GLY A 90 -4.06 -26.71 -0.47
N SER A 91 -4.03 -25.92 0.61
CA SER A 91 -4.15 -24.46 0.55
C SER A 91 -2.96 -23.73 1.18
N VAL A 92 -2.66 -22.54 0.68
CA VAL A 92 -1.61 -21.66 1.21
C VAL A 92 -2.19 -20.26 1.43
N THR A 93 -1.91 -19.68 2.58
CA THR A 93 -2.20 -18.27 2.90
C THR A 93 -0.91 -17.48 2.77
N LEU A 94 -0.94 -16.40 2.00
CA LEU A 94 0.20 -15.53 1.73
C LEU A 94 -0.23 -14.07 1.75
N ARG A 95 0.72 -13.19 2.06
CA ARG A 95 0.49 -11.74 2.11
C ARG A 95 0.41 -11.15 0.71
N GLY A 96 -0.29 -10.02 0.57
CA GLY A 96 -0.66 -9.42 -0.72
C GLY A 96 0.49 -8.91 -1.60
N GLY A 97 1.72 -8.89 -1.09
CA GLY A 97 2.94 -8.56 -1.84
C GLY A 97 3.83 -9.76 -2.17
N THR A 98 3.37 -10.99 -1.91
CA THR A 98 4.09 -12.24 -2.21
C THR A 98 3.91 -12.66 -3.66
#